data_AF-A0A2W6XE33-F1
#
_entry.id   AF-A0A2W6XE33-F1
#
_cell.length_a   1.000
_cell.length_b   1.000
_cell.length_c   1.000
_cell.angle_alpha   90.00
_cell.angle_beta   90.00
_cell.angle_gamma   90.00
#
_symmetry.space_group_name_H-M   'P 1'
#
loop_
_entity.id
_entity.type
_entity.pdbx_description
1 polymer ?
#
loop_
_entity_poly.entity_id
_entity_poly.type
_entity_poly.pdbx_seq_one_letter_code
_entity_poly.pdbx_strand_id
1 'polypeptide(L)'
;MRLDLAHLPQRLVSIVVGGPSLPARRSADRRRILYHQVFGLRPDAACLLDQLVQADGRLVTNQDALRIIGRRGQVVDLRPRSPEVCMLDIRTKVGSDAVETVRDCAWRITPLGRIRAARARGVVFNLDKIGRKG
;
A
#
# COMPACT_ATOMS: atom_id res chain seq x y z
N MET A 1 -15.17 -42.43 16.13
CA MET A 1 -15.60 -41.20 16.83
C MET A 1 -15.48 -40.05 15.83
N ARG A 2 -16.60 -39.63 15.22
CA ARG A 2 -16.65 -38.52 14.23
C ARG A 2 -16.96 -37.23 14.99
N LEU A 3 -16.10 -36.22 14.89
CA LEU A 3 -16.37 -34.89 15.43
C LEU A 3 -17.27 -34.14 14.44
N ASP A 4 -18.48 -33.86 14.90
CA ASP A 4 -19.51 -33.13 14.17
C ASP A 4 -19.25 -31.63 14.28
N LEU A 5 -18.99 -30.98 13.14
CA LEU A 5 -18.62 -29.55 13.04
C LEU A 5 -19.83 -28.61 13.12
N ALA A 6 -21.03 -29.12 13.36
CA ALA A 6 -22.28 -28.35 13.30
C ALA A 6 -22.58 -27.48 14.53
N HIS A 7 -21.77 -27.51 15.60
CA HIS A 7 -22.11 -26.89 16.88
C HIS A 7 -21.09 -25.88 17.43
N LEU A 8 -20.27 -25.25 16.58
CA LEU A 8 -19.50 -24.11 17.04
C LEU A 8 -20.41 -22.88 17.20
N PRO A 9 -20.59 -22.34 18.42
CA PRO A 9 -21.42 -21.17 18.66
C PRO A 9 -20.87 -19.97 17.88
N GLN A 10 -21.76 -19.22 17.23
CA GLN A 10 -21.50 -18.05 16.38
C GLN A 10 -20.84 -16.85 17.10
N ARG A 11 -20.24 -17.05 18.27
CA ARG A 11 -19.57 -16.04 19.10
C ARG A 11 -18.08 -15.84 18.81
N LEU A 12 -17.55 -16.49 17.78
CA LEU A 12 -16.17 -16.26 17.29
C LEU A 12 -16.08 -15.15 16.22
N VAL A 13 -16.98 -14.17 16.26
CA VAL A 13 -16.92 -12.98 15.40
C VAL A 13 -17.17 -11.73 16.23
N SER A 14 -16.17 -11.32 17.01
CA SER A 14 -15.99 -9.92 17.40
C SER A 14 -14.58 -9.72 17.96
N ILE A 15 -13.60 -9.79 17.08
CA ILE A 15 -12.35 -9.04 17.28
C ILE A 15 -12.22 -8.11 16.07
N VAL A 16 -13.04 -7.05 16.06
CA VAL A 16 -12.82 -5.90 15.17
C VAL A 16 -12.78 -4.66 16.02
N VAL A 17 -11.65 -4.47 16.70
CA VAL A 17 -11.22 -3.14 17.13
C VAL A 17 -10.93 -2.34 15.85
N GLY A 18 -11.85 -1.43 15.50
CA GLY A 18 -11.59 -0.28 14.62
C GLY A 18 -10.89 -0.55 13.28
N GLY A 19 -11.15 -1.69 12.65
CA GLY A 19 -10.57 -2.02 11.35
C GLY A 19 -11.43 -1.51 10.18
N PRO A 20 -10.84 -1.10 9.04
CA PRO A 20 -11.62 -0.84 7.84
C PRO A 20 -12.44 -2.08 7.49
N SER A 21 -13.65 -1.86 6.98
CA SER A 21 -14.61 -2.92 6.64
C SER A 21 -13.95 -4.03 5.81
N LEU A 22 -14.35 -5.29 6.03
CA LEU A 22 -13.84 -6.48 5.30
C LEU A 22 -13.65 -6.27 3.77
N PRO A 23 -14.55 -5.60 3.03
CA PRO A 23 -14.33 -5.29 1.61
C PRO A 23 -13.17 -4.31 1.35
N ALA A 24 -12.95 -3.33 2.22
CA ALA A 24 -11.85 -2.37 2.11
C ALA A 24 -10.48 -3.04 2.33
N ARG A 25 -10.41 -4.04 3.24
CA ARG A 25 -9.19 -4.84 3.45
C ARG A 25 -8.83 -5.68 2.21
N ARG A 26 -9.80 -6.42 1.65
CA ARG A 26 -9.59 -7.21 0.43
C ARG A 26 -9.11 -6.35 -0.74
N SER A 27 -9.67 -5.15 -0.86
CA SER A 27 -9.29 -4.18 -1.89
C SER A 27 -7.86 -3.66 -1.70
N ALA A 28 -7.44 -3.39 -0.46
CA ALA A 28 -6.08 -2.95 -0.15
C ALA A 28 -5.04 -4.05 -0.40
N ASP A 29 -5.34 -5.29 -0.01
CA ASP A 29 -4.43 -6.42 -0.25
C ASP A 29 -4.26 -6.68 -1.74
N ARG A 30 -5.34 -6.61 -2.53
CA ARG A 30 -5.28 -6.73 -3.98
C ARG A 30 -4.38 -5.67 -4.63
N ARG A 31 -4.48 -4.40 -4.20
CA ARG A 31 -3.61 -3.32 -4.73
C ARG A 31 -2.13 -3.57 -4.43
N ARG A 32 -1.82 -4.05 -3.22
CA ARG A 32 -0.44 -4.34 -2.81
C ARG A 32 0.17 -5.52 -3.57
N ILE A 33 -0.63 -6.56 -3.82
CA ILE A 33 -0.23 -7.69 -4.67
C ILE A 33 0.11 -7.22 -6.08
N LEU A 34 -0.68 -6.31 -6.66
CA LEU A 34 -0.42 -5.77 -7.99
C LEU A 34 0.91 -4.99 -8.04
N TYR A 35 1.24 -4.21 -7.00
CA TYR A 35 2.55 -3.54 -6.94
C TYR A 35 3.72 -4.52 -6.83
N HIS A 36 3.55 -5.62 -6.10
CA HIS A 36 4.55 -6.69 -6.08
C HIS A 36 4.71 -7.33 -7.46
N GLN A 37 3.60 -7.65 -8.14
CA GLN A 37 3.63 -8.32 -9.44
C GLN A 37 4.19 -7.42 -10.56
N VAL A 38 3.80 -6.14 -10.60
CA VAL A 38 4.19 -5.22 -11.69
C VAL A 38 5.58 -4.64 -11.50
N PHE A 39 5.94 -4.27 -10.26
CA PHE A 39 7.21 -3.59 -9.99
C PHE A 39 8.24 -4.49 -9.28
N GLY A 40 7.88 -5.69 -8.85
CA GLY A 40 8.75 -6.52 -8.01
C GLY A 40 8.94 -5.94 -6.61
N LEU A 41 8.03 -5.09 -6.13
CA LEU A 41 8.17 -4.45 -4.82
C LEU A 41 8.01 -5.46 -3.69
N ARG A 42 8.81 -5.31 -2.64
CA ARG A 42 8.63 -6.10 -1.42
C ARG A 42 7.30 -5.74 -0.74
N PRO A 43 6.74 -6.63 0.10
CA PRO A 43 5.45 -6.37 0.76
C PRO A 43 5.39 -5.04 1.52
N ASP A 44 6.43 -4.68 2.26
CA ASP A 44 6.46 -3.43 3.04
C ASP A 44 6.52 -2.20 2.13
N ALA A 45 7.34 -2.25 1.07
CA ALA A 45 7.42 -1.19 0.08
C ALA A 45 6.11 -1.03 -0.71
N ALA A 46 5.44 -2.14 -1.04
CA ALA A 46 4.12 -2.11 -1.66
C ALA A 46 3.04 -1.53 -0.73
N CYS A 47 3.11 -1.82 0.57
CA CYS A 47 2.22 -1.21 1.57
C CYS A 47 2.44 0.31 1.68
N LEU A 48 3.69 0.75 1.72
CA LEU A 48 4.02 2.17 1.76
C LEU A 48 3.64 2.90 0.48
N LEU A 49 3.86 2.29 -0.69
CA LEU A 49 3.40 2.85 -1.95
C LEU A 49 1.87 2.99 -1.98
N ASP A 50 1.12 1.99 -1.51
CA ASP A 50 -0.33 2.09 -1.40
C ASP A 50 -0.74 3.27 -0.50
N GLN A 51 -0.08 3.43 0.66
CA GLN A 51 -0.36 4.55 1.55
C GLN A 51 -0.08 5.90 0.89
N LEU A 52 1.07 6.04 0.23
CA LEU A 52 1.44 7.26 -0.47
C LEU A 52 0.42 7.62 -1.57
N VAL A 53 -0.07 6.62 -2.30
CA VAL A 53 -1.14 6.79 -3.29
C VAL A 53 -2.46 7.22 -2.63
N GLN A 54 -2.83 6.60 -1.50
CA GLN A 54 -4.05 6.98 -0.76
C GLN A 54 -3.95 8.37 -0.12
N ALA A 55 -2.74 8.81 0.23
CA ALA A 55 -2.49 10.16 0.73
C ALA A 55 -2.66 11.23 -0.35
N ASP A 56 -2.70 10.85 -1.64
CA ASP A 56 -2.98 11.71 -2.79
C ASP A 56 -2.19 13.02 -2.80
N GLY A 57 -0.87 12.92 -2.66
CA GLY A 57 -0.01 14.11 -2.63
C GLY A 57 0.04 14.81 -1.26
N ARG A 58 -0.56 14.25 -0.21
CA ARG A 58 -0.27 14.65 1.17
C ARG A 58 1.01 13.99 1.68
N LEU A 59 1.63 14.60 2.69
CA LEU A 59 2.82 14.08 3.34
C LEU A 59 2.49 12.83 4.15
N VAL A 60 3.32 11.80 3.99
CA VAL A 60 3.37 10.63 4.86
C VAL A 60 4.63 10.77 5.71
N THR A 61 4.44 10.89 7.03
CA THR A 61 5.56 11.09 7.96
C THR A 61 6.31 9.78 8.22
N ASN A 62 7.51 9.89 8.77
CA ASN A 62 8.25 8.73 9.27
C ASN A 62 7.45 7.88 10.28
N GLN A 63 6.71 8.53 11.19
CA GLN A 63 5.87 7.83 12.17
C GLN A 63 4.72 7.07 11.51
N ASP A 64 4.08 7.64 10.49
CA ASP A 64 3.03 6.96 9.74
C ASP A 64 3.59 5.75 8.98
N ALA A 65 4.77 5.91 8.38
CA ALA A 65 5.44 4.83 7.68
C ALA A 65 5.82 3.68 8.62
N LEU A 66 6.39 3.98 9.78
CA LEU A 66 6.72 2.98 10.81
C LEU A 66 5.49 2.22 11.30
N ARG A 67 4.36 2.93 11.50
CA ARG A 67 3.09 2.30 11.91
C ARG A 67 2.58 1.30 10.88
N ILE A 68 2.86 1.51 9.60
CA ILE A 68 2.43 0.63 8.51
C ILE A 68 3.33 -0.59 8.39
N ILE A 69 4.65 -0.41 8.41
CA ILE A 69 5.63 -1.50 8.35
C ILE A 69 5.49 -2.41 9.58
N GLY A 70 5.43 -1.81 10.78
CA GLY A 70 5.38 -2.54 12.05
C GLY A 70 4.13 -3.41 12.24
N ARG A 71 3.02 -3.12 11.55
CA ARG A 71 1.78 -3.91 11.63
C ARG A 71 1.81 -5.21 10.82
N ARG A 72 2.76 -5.39 9.89
CA ARG A 72 2.82 -6.60 9.01
C ARG A 72 4.18 -7.29 8.98
N GLY A 73 5.27 -6.58 9.25
CA GLY A 73 6.62 -7.15 9.24
C GLY A 73 6.94 -8.12 10.39
N GLN A 74 6.11 -8.18 11.44
CA GLN A 74 6.43 -8.98 12.64
C GLN A 74 6.37 -10.51 12.45
N VAL A 75 5.80 -11.03 11.36
CA VAL A 75 5.62 -12.48 11.20
C VAL A 75 6.65 -13.13 10.24
N VAL A 76 7.33 -12.35 9.39
CA VAL A 76 8.16 -12.93 8.31
C VAL A 76 9.61 -12.44 8.30
N ASP A 77 9.92 -11.25 8.83
CA ASP A 77 11.29 -10.71 8.83
C ASP A 77 11.74 -10.32 10.25
N LEU A 78 12.85 -10.92 10.71
CA LEU A 78 13.45 -10.71 12.05
C LEU A 78 14.00 -9.29 12.28
N ARG A 79 13.87 -8.37 11.30
CA ARG A 79 14.26 -6.97 11.45
C ARG A 79 13.22 -6.06 10.82
N PRO A 80 12.51 -5.20 11.60
CA PRO A 80 11.69 -4.15 11.02
C PRO A 80 12.59 -3.26 10.16
N ARG A 81 12.36 -3.26 8.85
CA ARG A 81 13.15 -2.42 7.94
C ARG A 81 12.73 -0.96 8.08
N SER A 82 13.71 -0.07 7.92
CA SER A 82 13.44 1.36 8.02
C SER A 82 12.59 1.83 6.83
N PRO A 83 11.73 2.85 7.03
CA PRO A 83 10.98 3.48 5.94
C PRO A 83 11.85 3.96 4.79
N GLU A 84 13.06 4.45 5.06
CA GLU A 84 14.02 4.93 4.06
C GLU A 84 14.41 3.82 3.09
N VAL A 85 14.65 2.60 3.58
CA VAL A 85 14.96 1.43 2.75
C VAL A 85 13.78 1.05 1.86
N CYS A 86 12.55 1.23 2.35
CA CYS A 86 11.36 1.02 1.53
C CYS A 86 11.21 2.11 0.46
N MET A 87 11.47 3.38 0.79
CA MET A 87 11.42 4.47 -0.18
C MET A 87 12.50 4.32 -1.26
N LEU A 88 13.69 3.82 -0.91
CA LEU A 88 14.72 3.48 -1.89
C LEU A 88 14.26 2.38 -2.85
N ASP A 89 13.61 1.32 -2.33
CA ASP A 89 13.07 0.22 -3.15
C ASP A 89 11.98 0.75 -4.12
N ILE A 90 11.10 1.62 -3.63
CA ILE A 90 10.07 2.29 -4.44
C ILE A 90 10.73 3.12 -5.56
N ARG A 91 11.73 3.95 -5.24
CA ARG A 91 12.44 4.76 -6.24
C ARG A 91 13.17 3.91 -7.27
N THR A 92 13.76 2.80 -6.84
CA THR A 92 14.53 1.94 -7.75
C THR A 92 13.60 1.20 -8.73
N LYS A 93 12.41 0.77 -8.27
CA LYS A 93 11.53 -0.10 -9.05
C LYS A 93 10.37 0.61 -9.76
N VAL A 94 9.84 1.67 -9.16
CA VAL A 94 8.75 2.49 -9.73
C VAL A 94 9.34 3.68 -10.52
N GLY A 95 10.56 4.07 -10.20
CA GLY A 95 11.33 5.14 -10.85
C GLY A 95 11.77 6.22 -9.85
N SER A 96 12.93 6.82 -10.12
CA SER A 96 13.66 7.67 -9.16
C SER A 96 12.87 8.89 -8.70
N ASP A 97 12.00 9.38 -9.58
CA ASP A 97 11.10 10.51 -9.45
C ASP A 97 9.72 10.14 -8.89
N ALA A 98 9.47 8.87 -8.52
CA ALA A 98 8.15 8.43 -8.06
C ALA A 98 7.75 9.03 -6.69
N VAL A 99 8.75 9.29 -5.84
CA VAL A 99 8.56 9.78 -4.47
C VAL A 99 9.59 10.84 -4.14
N GLU A 100 9.12 11.99 -3.70
CA GLU A 100 9.96 13.05 -3.18
C GLU A 100 10.13 12.92 -1.66
N THR A 101 11.33 13.27 -1.17
CA THR A 101 11.57 13.46 0.26
C THR A 101 11.36 14.92 0.58
N VAL A 102 10.54 15.20 1.58
CA VAL A 102 10.34 16.51 2.18
C VAL A 102 11.09 16.54 3.52
N ARG A 103 11.36 17.73 4.07
CA ARG A 103 12.07 17.90 5.36
C ARG A 103 11.50 16.97 6.43
N ASP A 104 12.36 16.58 7.37
CA ASP A 104 12.05 15.69 8.51
C ASP A 104 11.64 14.26 8.12
N CYS A 105 12.23 13.73 7.04
CA CYS A 105 11.96 12.36 6.56
C CYS A 105 10.47 12.12 6.27
N ALA A 106 9.76 13.14 5.81
CA ALA A 106 8.42 12.98 5.25
C ALA A 106 8.51 12.67 3.76
N TRP A 107 7.55 11.91 3.23
CA TRP A 107 7.51 11.55 1.82
C TRP A 107 6.18 11.88 1.19
N ARG A 108 6.22 12.19 -0.09
CA ARG A 108 5.04 12.43 -0.91
C ARG A 108 5.20 11.73 -2.26
N ILE A 109 4.12 11.13 -2.74
CA ILE A 109 4.09 10.61 -4.10
C ILE A 109 4.01 11.76 -5.11
N THR A 110 4.86 11.71 -6.13
CA THR A 110 4.83 12.71 -7.20
C THR A 110 3.67 12.43 -8.17
N PRO A 111 3.29 13.41 -9.03
CA PRO A 111 2.33 13.14 -10.09
C PRO A 111 2.72 11.95 -10.98
N LEU A 112 4.00 11.81 -11.32
CA LEU A 112 4.50 10.71 -12.13
C LEU A 112 4.41 9.37 -11.38
N GLY A 113 4.78 9.35 -10.10
CA GLY A 113 4.59 8.18 -9.24
C GLY A 113 3.13 7.73 -9.17
N ARG A 114 2.18 8.67 -9.05
CA ARG A 114 0.73 8.36 -9.05
C ARG A 114 0.27 7.73 -10.35
N ILE A 115 0.70 8.26 -11.50
CA ILE A 115 0.36 7.72 -12.81
C ILE A 115 0.89 6.30 -12.97
N ARG A 116 2.15 6.05 -12.59
CA ARG A 116 2.74 4.69 -12.67
C ARG A 116 2.04 3.72 -11.74
N ALA A 117 1.74 4.11 -10.51
CA ALA A 117 0.99 3.29 -9.56
C ALA A 117 -0.46 3.02 -10.01
N ALA A 118 -1.11 3.98 -10.66
CA ALA A 118 -2.43 3.79 -11.25
C ALA A 118 -2.39 2.83 -12.45
N ARG A 119 -1.39 2.95 -13.34
CA ARG A 119 -1.17 1.98 -14.43
C ARG A 119 -0.96 0.56 -13.92
N ALA A 120 -0.15 0.39 -12.87
CA ALA A 120 0.07 -0.92 -12.25
C ALA A 120 -1.22 -1.53 -11.66
N ARG A 121 -2.20 -0.70 -11.31
CA ARG A 121 -3.53 -1.15 -10.85
C ARG A 121 -4.52 -1.40 -11.99
N GLY A 122 -4.08 -1.30 -13.25
CA GLY A 122 -4.95 -1.45 -14.42
C GLY A 122 -5.83 -0.23 -14.71
N VAL A 123 -5.52 0.94 -14.12
CA VAL A 123 -6.24 2.17 -14.43
C VAL A 123 -5.72 2.73 -15.75
N VAL A 124 -6.57 2.74 -16.77
CA VAL A 124 -6.28 3.35 -18.07
C VAL A 124 -6.60 4.84 -18.00
N PHE A 125 -5.58 5.68 -18.21
CA PHE A 125 -5.79 7.12 -18.35
C PHE A 125 -6.19 7.41 -19.79
N ASN A 126 -7.46 7.71 -20.03
CA ASN A 126 -7.93 8.21 -21.32
C ASN A 126 -7.57 9.69 -21.47
N LEU A 127 -6.50 9.96 -22.21
CA LEU A 127 -6.04 11.32 -22.52
C LEU A 127 -6.95 12.05 -23.52
N ASP A 128 -7.82 11.31 -24.23
CA ASP A 128 -8.72 11.86 -25.26
C ASP A 128 -9.77 12.86 -24.74
N LYS A 129 -9.97 12.94 -23.42
CA LYS A 129 -10.90 13.91 -22.80
C LYS A 129 -10.26 15.24 -22.41
N ILE A 130 -8.95 15.41 -22.58
CA ILE A 130 -8.25 16.65 -22.18
C ILE A 130 -8.15 17.64 -23.37
N GLY A 131 -8.39 17.18 -24.61
CA GLY A 131 -8.15 17.96 -25.84
C GLY A 131 -9.36 18.47 -26.62
N ARG A 132 -10.60 18.39 -26.12
CA ARG A 132 -11.78 18.95 -26.83
C ARG A 132 -12.45 20.07 -26.03
N LYS A 133 -11.74 21.18 -25.91
CA LYS A 133 -12.34 22.52 -25.83
C LYS A 133 -11.57 23.40 -26.80
N GLY A 134 -12.14 23.59 -27.99
CA GLY A 134 -11.63 24.37 -29.10
C GLY A 134 -12.62 24.22 -30.24
#